data_AF-A0A7V9RPZ4-F1
#
_entry.id   AF-A0A7V9RPZ4-F1
#
_cell.length_a   1.000
_cell.length_b   1.000
_cell.length_c   1.000
_cell.angle_alpha   90.00
_cell.angle_beta   90.00
_cell.angle_gamma   90.00
#
_symmetry.space_group_name_H-M   'P 1'
#
loop_
_entity.id
_entity.type
_entity.pdbx_description
1 polymer ?
#
loop_
_entity_poly.entity_id
_entity_poly.type
_entity_poly.pdbx_seq_one_letter_code
_entity_poly.pdbx_strand_id
1 'polypeptide(L)' 'MPSHAPSRLRAVGQRIPCVGAIVYDEAGRLLLIRRGQPPHAGSWSLPGGRIEAGETPRQAVVREAAEETGLI' A
#
# COMPACT_ATOMS: atom_id res chain seq x y z
N MET A 1 -28.08 15.57 19.02
CA MET A 1 -26.88 16.11 18.35
C MET A 1 -25.79 15.04 18.38
N PRO A 2 -25.36 14.45 17.27
CA PRO A 2 -24.29 13.44 17.30
C PRO A 2 -22.91 14.12 17.42
N SER A 3 -22.19 13.73 18.46
CA SER A 3 -20.80 14.10 18.75
C SER A 3 -19.88 13.59 17.64
N HIS A 4 -19.27 14.51 16.90
CA HIS A 4 -18.18 14.20 15.96
C HIS A 4 -16.86 14.34 16.71
N ALA A 5 -16.24 13.22 17.06
CA ALA A 5 -14.88 13.20 17.57
C ALA A 5 -13.94 13.87 16.54
N PRO A 6 -12.99 14.73 16.95
CA PRO A 6 -12.13 15.43 16.01
C PRO A 6 -11.22 14.43 15.30
N SER A 7 -11.32 14.40 13.97
CA SER A 7 -10.37 13.74 13.09
C SER A 7 -8.97 14.29 13.40
N ARG A 8 -8.03 13.41 13.78
CA ARG A 8 -6.64 13.78 14.08
C ARG A 8 -6.07 14.54 12.89
N LEU A 9 -5.79 15.83 13.09
CA LEU A 9 -5.07 16.68 12.15
C LEU A 9 -3.74 16.01 11.80
N ARG A 10 -3.59 15.56 10.55
CA ARG A 10 -2.29 15.11 10.05
C ARG A 10 -1.36 16.31 10.00
N ALA A 11 -0.32 16.32 10.83
CA ALA A 11 0.71 17.34 10.80
C ALA A 11 1.35 17.41 9.40
N VAL A 12 1.36 18.61 8.81
CA VAL A 12 2.07 18.90 7.57
C VAL A 12 3.56 18.60 7.81
N GLY A 13 4.13 17.65 7.05
CA GLY A 13 5.55 17.30 7.11
C GLY A 13 5.90 15.88 7.58
N GLN A 14 4.93 15.03 7.95
CA GLN A 14 5.24 13.62 8.26
C GLN A 14 5.56 12.83 6.98
N ARG A 15 6.80 12.32 6.90
CA ARG A 15 7.17 11.29 5.92
C ARG A 15 6.51 9.98 6.33
N ILE A 16 5.72 9.40 5.43
CA ILE A 16 5.10 8.09 5.64
C ILE A 16 5.99 7.06 4.93
N PRO A 17 6.60 6.12 5.66
CA PRO A 17 7.38 5.05 5.05
C PRO A 17 6.43 4.08 4.32
N CYS A 18 6.76 3.77 3.07
CA CYS A 18 5.99 2.89 2.19
C CYS A 18 6.91 1.90 1.48
N VAL A 19 6.33 0.80 1.01
CA VAL A 19 6.99 -0.23 0.20
C VAL A 19 6.21 -0.47 -1.10
N GLY A 20 6.90 -0.99 -2.12
CA GLY A 20 6.29 -1.46 -3.35
C GLY A 20 6.97 -2.75 -3.80
N ALA A 21 6.18 -3.72 -4.24
CA ALA A 21 6.67 -5.01 -4.70
C ALA A 21 6.96 -4.99 -6.20
N ILE A 22 8.13 -5.50 -6.61
CA ILE A 22 8.46 -5.80 -8.00
C ILE A 22 8.45 -7.32 -8.13
N VAL A 23 7.43 -7.85 -8.82
CA VAL A 23 7.23 -9.30 -8.98
C VAL A 23 7.16 -9.62 -10.46
N TYR A 24 7.97 -10.57 -10.90
CA TYR A 24 7.97 -11.08 -12.26
C TYR A 24 7.45 -12.51 -12.28
N ASP A 25 6.72 -12.87 -13.34
CA ASP A 25 6.46 -14.27 -13.64
C ASP A 25 7.63 -14.91 -14.42
N GLU A 26 7.52 -16.20 -14.72
CA GLU A 26 8.55 -16.95 -15.46
C GLU A 26 8.79 -16.41 -16.88
N ALA A 27 7.80 -15.71 -17.46
CA ALA A 27 7.91 -15.06 -18.75
C ALA A 27 8.51 -13.64 -18.66
N GLY A 28 8.89 -13.18 -17.46
CA GLY A 28 9.47 -11.86 -17.23
C GLY A 28 8.46 -10.70 -17.25
N ARG A 29 7.16 -10.99 -17.14
CA ARG A 29 6.12 -9.94 -17.08
C ARG A 29 6.00 -9.39 -15.65
N LEU A 30 5.91 -8.08 -15.52
CA LEU A 30 5.75 -7.40 -14.23
C LEU A 30 4.29 -7.43 -13.77
N LEU A 31 4.08 -7.82 -12.52
CA LEU A 31 2.78 -7.72 -11.85
C LEU A 31 2.45 -6.26 -11.54
N LEU A 32 1.27 -5.83 -11.96
CA LEU A 32 0.70 -4.52 -11.61
C LEU A 32 -0.72 -4.71 -11.07
N ILE A 33 -1.13 -3.83 -10.16
CA ILE A 33 -2.50 -3.75 -9.65
C ILE A 33 -3.21 -2.54 -10.24
N ARG A 34 -4.53 -2.63 -10.40
CA ARG A 34 -5.37 -1.50 -10.77
C ARG A 34 -6.00 -0.90 -9.52
N ARG A 35 -5.67 0.36 -9.22
CA ARG A 35 -6.11 1.02 -7.98
C ARG A 35 -7.64 1.15 -7.94
N GLY A 36 -8.27 0.68 -6.87
CA GLY A 36 -9.73 0.77 -6.69
C GLY A 36 -10.21 2.06 -6.01
N GLN A 37 -9.31 2.82 -5.38
CA GLN A 37 -9.66 3.93 -4.50
C GLN A 37 -8.94 5.25 -4.88
N PRO A 38 -9.58 6.42 -4.68
CA PRO A 38 -8.91 7.70 -4.77
C PRO A 38 -7.76 7.86 -3.75
N PRO A 39 -6.74 8.68 -4.04
CA PRO A 39 -6.47 9.30 -5.33
C PRO A 39 -5.98 8.26 -6.37
N HIS A 40 -6.15 8.59 -7.66
CA HIS A 40 -5.71 7.78 -8.80
C HIS A 40 -6.43 6.43 -8.99
N ALA A 41 -7.70 6.35 -8.61
CA ALA A 41 -8.53 5.20 -8.95
C ALA A 41 -8.48 4.92 -10.47
N GLY A 42 -8.41 3.65 -10.84
CA GLY A 42 -8.33 3.17 -12.22
C GLY A 42 -6.92 3.14 -12.83
N SER A 43 -5.92 3.76 -12.20
CA SER A 43 -4.53 3.72 -12.65
C SER A 43 -3.81 2.42 -12.26
N TRP A 44 -2.75 2.09 -13.01
CA TRP A 44 -1.85 0.97 -12.69
C TRP A 44 -0.79 1.40 -11.68
N SER A 45 -0.48 0.52 -10.74
CA SER A 45 0.53 0.71 -9.70
C SER A 45 1.23 -0.61 -9.38
N LEU A 46 2.39 -0.53 -8.74
CA LEU A 46 2.95 -1.67 -8.01
C LEU A 46 2.01 -2.05 -6.85
N PRO A 47 1.92 -3.34 -6.48
CA PRO A 47 1.37 -3.74 -5.20
C PRO A 47 2.20 -3.13 -4.07
N GLY A 48 1.55 -2.67 -3.01
CA GLY A 48 2.25 -2.10 -1.86
C GLY A 48 1.48 -1.04 -1.09
N GLY A 49 2.01 -0.72 0.08
CA GLY A 49 1.37 0.17 1.02
C GLY A 49 2.31 0.72 2.07
N ARG A 50 1.72 1.11 3.19
CA ARG A 50 2.45 1.76 4.29
C ARG A 50 3.14 0.69 5.13
N ILE A 51 4.33 1.02 5.62
CA ILE A 51 4.96 0.21 6.66
C ILE A 51 4.21 0.46 7.97
N GLU A 52 3.71 -0.59 8.61
CA GLU A 52 3.05 -0.48 9.91
C GLU A 52 4.05 -0.41 11.07
N ALA A 53 3.58 0.03 12.23
CA ALA A 53 4.44 0.18 13.41
C ALA A 53 4.98 -1.20 13.85
N GLY A 54 6.31 -1.33 13.90
CA GLY A 54 6.98 -2.56 14.27
C GLY A 54 7.32 -3.49 13.10
N GLU A 55 6.90 -3.17 11.87
CA GLU A 55 7.30 -3.93 10.69
C GLU A 55 8.68 -3.50 10.17
N THR A 56 9.47 -4.47 9.74
CA THR A 56 10.56 -4.22 8.79
C THR A 56 10.00 -3.98 7.38
N PRO A 57 10.71 -3.26 6.50
CA PRO A 57 10.29 -3.10 5.11
C PRO A 57 10.04 -4.44 4.38
N ARG A 58 10.80 -5.49 4.74
CA ARG A 58 10.62 -6.84 4.20
C ARG A 58 9.30 -7.47 4.65
N GLN A 59 8.92 -7.31 5.92
CA GLN A 59 7.63 -7.83 6.41
C GLN A 59 6.46 -7.10 5.74
N ALA A 60 6.52 -5.77 5.70
CA ALA A 60 5.50 -4.95 5.07
C ALA A 60 5.29 -5.33 3.58
N VAL A 61 6.36 -5.48 2.80
CA VAL A 61 6.20 -5.77 1.35
C VAL A 61 5.62 -7.16 1.08
N VAL A 62 5.93 -8.15 1.92
CA VAL A 62 5.35 -9.49 1.81
C VAL A 62 3.87 -9.48 2.18
N ARG A 63 3.51 -8.81 3.29
CA ARG A 63 2.11 -8.65 3.71
C ARG A 63 1.26 -7.96 2.65
N GLU A 64 1.70 -6.79 2.18
CA GLU A 64 0.95 -6.00 1.19
C GLU A 64 0.79 -6.75 -0.14
N ALA A 65 1.84 -7.44 -0.61
CA ALA A 65 1.75 -8.25 -1.82
C ALA A 65 0.73 -9.38 -1.67
N ALA A 66 0.72 -10.08 -0.53
CA ALA A 66 -0.23 -11.15 -0.26
C ALA A 66 -1.68 -10.62 -0.17
N GLU A 67 -1.91 -9.50 0.53
CA GLU A 67 -3.24 -8.91 0.70
C GLU A 67 -3.86 -8.42 -0.61
N GLU A 68 -3.09 -7.77 -1.48
CA GLU A 68 -3.60 -7.17 -2.72
C GLU A 68 -3.67 -8.15 -3.89
N THR A 69 -2.88 -9.23 -3.87
CA THR A 69 -2.72 -10.13 -5.03
C THR A 69 -2.99 -11.60 -4.73
N GLY A 70 -2.98 -12.01 -3.47
CA GLY A 70 -3.15 -13.41 -3.06
C GLY A 70 -1.89 -14.29 -3.24
N LEU A 71 -0.75 -13.71 -3.63
CA LEU A 71 0.52 -14.44 -3.80
C LEU A 71 1.22 -14.65 -2.46
N ILE A 72 1.75 -15.86 -2.22
CA ILE A 72 2.47 -16.28 -1.00
C ILE A 72 3.84 -16.86 -1.31
#